data_AF-A0A1Q8QHS0-F1
#
_entry.id   AF-A0A1Q8QHS0-F1
#
_cell.length_a   1.000
_cell.length_b   1.000
_cell.length_c   1.000
_cell.angle_alpha   90.00
_cell.angle_beta   90.00
_cell.angle_gamma   90.00
#
_symmetry.space_group_name_H-M   'P 1'
#
loop_
_entity.id
_entity.type
_entity.pdbx_description
1 polymer ?
#
loop_
_entity_poly.entity_id
_entity_poly.type
_entity_poly.pdbx_seq_one_letter_code
_entity_poly.pdbx_strand_id
1 'polypeptide(L)'
;MQWDESLATGLSEVDRQHQVLVGMICDLHEAMRSGKGKAQLEAILSELENYAVDHFGYEEKLMEQYKYPGYLNHRKEHVAFVDKVIAFGNDFRENRAALTTEVMNFLKNWLVGHIKGTDQKYAPFFIERGVN
;
A
#
# COMPACT_ATOMS: atom_id res chain seq x y z
N MET A 1 -6.14 -11.96 -1.46
CA MET A 1 -6.84 -11.26 -0.35
C MET A 1 -8.09 -10.62 -0.94
N GLN A 2 -8.98 -10.07 -0.14
CA GLN A 2 -10.08 -9.21 -0.62
C GLN A 2 -10.24 -8.07 0.38
N TRP A 3 -10.80 -6.95 -0.05
CA TRP A 3 -11.20 -5.89 0.86
C TRP A 3 -12.31 -6.39 1.78
N ASP A 4 -12.25 -6.01 3.05
CA ASP A 4 -13.32 -6.23 4.00
C ASP A 4 -13.33 -5.08 5.03
N GLU A 5 -14.48 -4.89 5.69
CA GLU A 5 -14.71 -3.78 6.62
C GLU A 5 -13.74 -3.75 7.82
N SER A 6 -13.00 -4.83 8.11
CA SER A 6 -11.97 -4.80 9.15
C SER A 6 -10.73 -4.00 8.75
N LEU A 7 -10.62 -3.59 7.50
CA LEU A 7 -9.60 -2.68 6.98
C LEU A 7 -10.06 -1.21 6.96
N ALA A 8 -11.36 -0.95 7.20
CA ALA A 8 -11.85 0.42 7.23
C ALA A 8 -11.25 1.18 8.42
N THR A 9 -10.77 2.39 8.13
CA THR A 9 -10.33 3.38 9.12
C THR A 9 -11.49 4.29 9.53
N GLY A 10 -12.55 4.37 8.71
CA GLY A 10 -13.65 5.32 8.88
C GLY A 10 -13.36 6.69 8.26
N LEU A 11 -12.21 6.85 7.59
CA LEU A 11 -11.89 8.00 6.75
C LEU A 11 -12.14 7.60 5.30
N SER A 12 -13.25 8.05 4.73
CA SER A 12 -13.79 7.67 3.43
C SER A 12 -12.77 7.73 2.29
N GLU A 13 -11.96 8.79 2.21
CA GLU A 13 -10.96 8.93 1.16
C GLU A 13 -9.76 7.98 1.37
N VAL A 14 -9.35 7.73 2.62
CA VAL A 14 -8.32 6.74 2.96
C VAL A 14 -8.80 5.34 2.63
N ASP A 15 -10.02 5.00 3.05
CA ASP A 15 -10.63 3.69 2.82
C ASP A 15 -10.79 3.42 1.32
N ARG A 16 -11.17 4.44 0.53
CA ARG A 16 -11.20 4.37 -0.93
C ARG A 16 -9.82 4.08 -1.52
N GLN A 17 -8.77 4.72 -1.00
CA GLN A 17 -7.41 4.47 -1.48
C GLN A 17 -6.91 3.08 -1.09
N HIS A 18 -7.18 2.60 0.12
CA HIS A 18 -6.85 1.24 0.53
C HIS A 18 -7.56 0.18 -0.31
N GLN A 19 -8.84 0.39 -0.65
CA GLN A 19 -9.57 -0.51 -1.56
C GLN A 19 -8.88 -0.67 -2.91
N VAL A 20 -8.35 0.42 -3.47
CA VAL A 20 -7.60 0.39 -4.73
C VAL A 20 -6.29 -0.37 -4.57
N LEU A 21 -5.52 -0.11 -3.50
CA LEU A 21 -4.28 -0.86 -3.22
C LEU A 21 -4.54 -2.37 -3.08
N VAL A 22 -5.59 -2.75 -2.35
CA VAL A 22 -6.01 -4.14 -2.22
C VAL A 22 -6.38 -4.73 -3.59
N GLY A 23 -7.11 -3.98 -4.42
CA GLY A 23 -7.43 -4.36 -5.80
C GLY A 23 -6.18 -4.64 -6.63
N MET A 24 -5.23 -3.71 -6.66
CA MET A 24 -3.98 -3.84 -7.41
C MET A 24 -3.15 -5.06 -6.98
N ILE A 25 -3.08 -5.35 -5.66
CA ILE A 25 -2.42 -6.57 -5.15
C ILE A 25 -3.16 -7.83 -5.62
N CYS A 26 -4.49 -7.80 -5.69
CA CYS A 26 -5.27 -8.93 -6.22
C CYS A 26 -5.03 -9.13 -7.71
N ASP A 27 -4.97 -8.05 -8.48
CA ASP A 27 -4.70 -8.10 -9.93
C ASP A 27 -3.29 -8.64 -10.22
N LEU A 28 -2.29 -8.21 -9.43
CA LEU A 28 -0.93 -8.75 -9.52
C LEU A 28 -0.91 -10.26 -9.25
N HIS A 29 -1.59 -10.69 -8.19
CA HIS A 29 -1.70 -12.12 -7.84
C HIS A 29 -2.36 -12.93 -8.96
N GLU A 30 -3.44 -12.41 -9.54
CA GLU A 30 -4.15 -13.08 -10.63
C GLU A 30 -3.31 -13.15 -11.90
N ALA A 31 -2.60 -12.07 -12.22
CA ALA A 31 -1.69 -12.03 -13.36
C ALA A 31 -0.56 -13.07 -13.22
N MET A 32 -0.01 -13.23 -12.02
CA MET A 32 0.98 -14.27 -11.72
C MET A 32 0.38 -15.67 -11.88
N ARG A 33 -0.82 -15.91 -11.31
CA ARG A 33 -1.50 -17.21 -11.37
C ARG A 33 -1.89 -17.61 -12.80
N SER A 34 -2.33 -16.64 -13.60
CA SER A 34 -2.72 -16.82 -15.00
C SER A 34 -1.53 -16.91 -15.96
N GLY A 35 -0.29 -16.85 -15.47
CA GLY A 35 0.91 -16.92 -16.30
C GLY A 35 1.01 -15.76 -17.29
N LYS A 36 0.57 -14.55 -16.90
CA LYS A 36 0.68 -13.37 -17.76
C LYS A 36 2.15 -13.05 -18.04
N GLY A 37 2.39 -12.47 -19.21
CA GLY A 37 3.74 -12.12 -19.66
C GLY A 37 4.38 -11.04 -18.79
N LYS A 38 5.72 -10.98 -18.83
CA LYS A 38 6.54 -10.05 -18.05
C LYS A 38 6.07 -8.59 -18.14
N ALA A 39 5.78 -8.09 -19.35
CA ALA A 39 5.36 -6.71 -19.57
C ALA A 39 4.07 -6.36 -18.80
N GLN A 40 3.13 -7.30 -18.69
CA GLN A 40 1.88 -7.06 -17.96
C GLN A 40 2.12 -7.04 -16.44
N LEU A 41 2.96 -7.95 -15.94
CA LEU A 41 3.34 -7.96 -14.52
C LEU A 41 4.10 -6.69 -14.13
N GLU A 42 5.00 -6.23 -15.00
CA GLU A 42 5.77 -5.00 -14.81
C GLU A 42 4.87 -3.76 -14.80
N ALA A 43 3.87 -3.71 -15.67
CA ALA A 43 2.90 -2.63 -15.70
C ALA A 43 2.10 -2.55 -14.39
N ILE A 44 1.56 -3.68 -13.91
CA ILE A 44 0.81 -3.73 -12.64
C ILE A 44 1.70 -3.33 -11.46
N LEU A 45 2.95 -3.81 -11.42
CA LEU A 45 3.88 -3.48 -10.35
C LEU A 45 4.25 -1.99 -10.34
N SER A 46 4.44 -1.40 -11.51
CA SER A 46 4.73 0.04 -11.65
C SER A 46 3.52 0.89 -11.24
N GLU A 47 2.31 0.44 -11.56
CA GLU A 47 1.07 1.10 -11.14
C GLU A 47 0.90 1.02 -9.61
N LEU A 48 1.16 -0.14 -9.01
CA LEU A 48 1.14 -0.33 -7.57
C LEU A 48 2.16 0.58 -6.85
N GLU A 49 3.38 0.68 -7.38
CA GLU A 49 4.43 1.55 -6.84
C GLU A 49 3.99 3.02 -6.83
N ASN A 50 3.53 3.53 -7.97
CA ASN A 50 3.06 4.92 -8.09
C ASN A 50 1.87 5.19 -7.17
N TYR A 51 0.90 4.29 -7.14
CA TYR A 51 -0.30 4.47 -6.33
C TYR A 51 0.00 4.41 -4.83
N ALA A 52 0.95 3.56 -4.40
CA ALA A 52 1.41 3.54 -3.01
C ALA A 52 2.07 4.86 -2.60
N VAL A 53 2.91 5.43 -3.47
CA VAL A 53 3.53 6.75 -3.22
C VAL A 53 2.49 7.85 -3.12
N ASP A 54 1.50 7.87 -4.01
CA ASP A 54 0.43 8.87 -3.99
C ASP A 54 -0.44 8.74 -2.73
N HIS A 55 -0.78 7.51 -2.36
CA HIS A 55 -1.55 7.20 -1.15
C HIS A 55 -0.82 7.64 0.13
N PHE A 56 0.43 7.23 0.30
CA PHE A 56 1.23 7.64 1.45
C PHE A 56 1.46 9.15 1.49
N GLY A 57 1.65 9.77 0.31
CA GLY A 57 1.75 11.23 0.20
C GLY A 57 0.46 11.94 0.63
N TYR A 58 -0.71 11.35 0.39
CA TYR A 58 -1.98 11.87 0.86
C TYR A 58 -2.06 11.82 2.40
N GLU A 59 -1.79 10.67 3.00
CA GLU A 59 -1.82 10.50 4.45
C GLU A 59 -0.77 11.35 5.17
N GLU A 60 0.44 11.45 4.61
CA GLU A 60 1.51 12.27 5.15
C GLU A 60 1.13 13.75 5.16
N LYS A 61 0.55 14.27 4.07
CA LYS A 61 0.03 15.65 4.04
C LYS A 61 -1.05 15.86 5.09
N LEU A 62 -1.95 14.90 5.27
CA LEU A 62 -2.99 14.95 6.30
C LEU A 62 -2.37 14.98 7.71
N MET A 63 -1.42 14.08 7.98
CA MET A 63 -0.67 14.02 9.23
C MET A 63 0.08 15.33 9.52
N GLU A 64 0.74 15.92 8.52
CA GLU A 64 1.44 17.20 8.67
C GLU A 64 0.46 18.35 8.94
N GLN A 65 -0.63 18.44 8.16
CA GLN A 65 -1.65 19.49 8.29
C GLN A 65 -2.25 19.53 9.71
N TYR A 66 -2.61 18.37 10.25
CA TYR A 66 -3.22 18.27 11.58
C TYR A 66 -2.21 18.07 12.71
N LYS A 67 -0.91 18.04 12.39
CA LYS A 67 0.21 17.83 13.34
C LYS A 67 0.07 16.53 14.13
N TYR A 68 -0.18 15.43 13.42
CA TYR A 68 -0.29 14.11 14.03
C TYR A 68 1.02 13.72 14.74
N PRO A 69 1.00 13.43 16.06
CA PRO A 69 2.22 13.13 16.82
C PRO A 69 3.01 11.93 16.32
N GLY A 70 2.34 10.95 15.69
CA GLY A 70 2.96 9.73 15.17
C GLY A 70 3.59 9.85 13.78
N TYR A 71 3.53 11.04 13.15
CA TYR A 71 3.94 11.25 11.76
C TYR A 71 5.31 10.67 11.41
N LEU A 72 6.34 10.95 12.22
CA LEU A 72 7.72 10.52 11.90
C LEU A 72 7.90 9.00 11.91
N ASN A 73 7.15 8.28 12.75
CA ASN A 73 7.23 6.82 12.78
C ASN A 73 6.41 6.22 11.63
N HIS A 74 5.23 6.78 11.37
CA HIS A 74 4.38 6.36 10.27
C HIS A 74 5.10 6.50 8.92
N ARG A 75 5.69 7.67 8.65
CA ARG A 75 6.45 7.92 7.42
C ARG A 75 7.65 6.97 7.24
N LYS A 76 8.28 6.51 8.32
CA LYS A 76 9.37 5.52 8.21
C LYS A 76 8.85 4.17 7.69
N GLU A 77 7.64 3.77 8.07
CA GLU A 77 7.01 2.55 7.55
C GLU A 77 6.73 2.70 6.05
N HIS A 78 6.18 3.85 5.62
CA HIS A 78 5.94 4.17 4.21
C HIS A 78 7.22 4.10 3.37
N VAL A 79 8.27 4.81 3.79
CA VAL A 79 9.56 4.83 3.08
C VAL A 79 10.13 3.41 2.96
N ALA A 80 10.11 2.64 4.05
CA ALA A 80 10.59 1.26 4.03
C ALA A 80 9.81 0.34 3.08
N PHE A 81 8.49 0.55 2.96
CA PHE A 81 7.68 -0.19 2.00
C PHE A 81 8.00 0.19 0.56
N VAL A 82 8.01 1.49 0.25
CA VAL A 82 8.29 2.00 -1.10
C VAL A 82 9.66 1.52 -1.57
N ASP A 83 10.70 1.64 -0.72
CA ASP A 83 12.06 1.17 -1.04
C ASP A 83 12.06 -0.34 -1.37
N LYS A 84 11.28 -1.13 -0.63
CA LYS A 84 11.19 -2.58 -0.85
C LYS A 84 10.47 -2.91 -2.16
N VAL A 85 9.38 -2.21 -2.48
CA VAL A 85 8.63 -2.40 -3.74
C VAL A 85 9.49 -2.00 -4.94
N ILE A 86 10.20 -0.87 -4.86
CA ILE A 86 11.15 -0.42 -5.89
C ILE A 86 12.24 -1.48 -6.12
N ALA A 87 12.79 -2.04 -5.04
CA ALA A 87 13.80 -3.09 -5.15
C ALA A 87 13.26 -4.33 -5.91
N PHE A 88 12.05 -4.78 -5.57
CA PHE A 88 11.39 -5.87 -6.30
C PHE A 88 11.14 -5.53 -7.77
N GLY A 89 10.69 -4.31 -8.05
CA GLY A 89 10.48 -3.82 -9.42
C GLY A 89 11.76 -3.81 -10.24
N ASN A 90 12.86 -3.34 -9.67
CA ASN A 90 14.17 -3.33 -10.33
C ASN A 90 14.68 -4.75 -10.62
N ASP A 91 14.63 -5.64 -9.62
CA ASP A 91 15.07 -7.03 -9.79
C ASP A 91 14.25 -7.77 -10.84
N PHE A 92 12.94 -7.51 -10.91
CA PHE A 92 12.07 -8.09 -11.91
C PHE A 92 12.35 -7.55 -13.32
N ARG A 93 12.48 -6.21 -13.46
CA ARG A 93 12.79 -5.55 -14.74
C ARG A 93 14.12 -6.03 -15.32
N GLU A 94 15.12 -6.19 -14.48
CA GLU A 94 16.47 -6.60 -14.90
C GLU A 94 16.64 -8.12 -15.05
N ASN A 95 15.56 -8.91 -14.88
CA ASN A 95 15.59 -10.38 -14.87
C ASN A 95 16.54 -10.97 -13.81
N ARG A 96 16.83 -10.24 -12.72
CA ARG A 96 17.61 -10.74 -11.59
C ARG A 96 16.78 -11.67 -10.71
N ALA A 97 15.48 -11.43 -10.61
CA ALA A 97 14.55 -12.26 -9.87
C ALA A 97 13.19 -12.34 -10.57
N ALA A 98 12.48 -13.45 -10.38
CA ALA A 98 11.07 -13.55 -10.71
C ALA A 98 10.22 -12.91 -9.62
N LEU A 99 9.00 -12.47 -9.95
CA LEU A 99 7.99 -12.20 -8.93
C LEU A 99 7.56 -13.53 -8.32
N THR A 100 7.75 -13.66 -7.01
CA THR A 100 7.49 -14.90 -6.28
C THR A 100 6.29 -14.76 -5.35
N THR A 101 5.81 -15.89 -4.85
CA THR A 101 4.83 -15.92 -3.75
C THR A 101 5.33 -15.16 -2.51
N GLU A 102 6.64 -15.04 -2.30
CA GLU A 102 7.20 -14.27 -1.19
C GLU A 102 6.97 -12.77 -1.36
N VAL A 103 7.13 -12.23 -2.58
CA VAL A 103 6.80 -10.83 -2.89
C VAL A 103 5.31 -10.58 -2.65
N MET A 104 4.46 -11.49 -3.11
CA MET A 104 3.02 -11.39 -2.88
C MET A 104 2.63 -11.44 -1.40
N ASN A 105 3.28 -12.34 -0.64
CA ASN A 105 3.07 -12.42 0.80
C ASN A 105 3.55 -11.17 1.51
N PHE A 106 4.67 -10.58 1.09
CA PHE A 106 5.16 -9.31 1.63
C PHE A 106 4.12 -8.19 1.41
N LEU A 107 3.69 -7.96 0.16
CA LEU A 107 2.74 -6.90 -0.18
C LEU A 107 1.44 -7.03 0.63
N LYS A 108 0.87 -8.24 0.66
CA LYS A 108 -0.35 -8.53 1.41
C LYS A 108 -0.16 -8.31 2.91
N ASN A 109 0.87 -8.92 3.50
CA ASN A 109 1.03 -8.93 4.95
C ASN A 109 1.41 -7.54 5.46
N TRP A 110 2.23 -6.81 4.71
CA TRP A 110 2.58 -5.44 5.04
C TRP A 110 1.36 -4.54 4.99
N LEU A 111 0.59 -4.54 3.88
CA LEU A 111 -0.57 -3.65 3.75
C LEU A 111 -1.62 -3.92 4.84
N VAL A 112 -1.98 -5.20 5.07
CA VAL A 112 -2.96 -5.55 6.11
C VAL A 112 -2.43 -5.21 7.51
N GLY A 113 -1.15 -5.47 7.76
CA GLY A 113 -0.52 -5.18 9.05
C GLY A 113 -0.44 -3.67 9.32
N HIS A 114 -0.12 -2.89 8.31
CA HIS A 114 0.00 -1.43 8.38
C HIS A 114 -1.37 -0.79 8.59
N ILE A 115 -2.39 -1.15 7.80
CA ILE A 115 -3.75 -0.62 7.97
C ILE A 115 -4.28 -0.89 9.39
N LYS A 116 -4.20 -2.14 9.84
CA LYS A 116 -4.74 -2.54 11.16
C LYS A 116 -3.88 -2.07 12.33
N GLY A 117 -2.57 -1.96 12.11
CA GLY A 117 -1.58 -1.69 13.15
C GLY A 117 -1.20 -0.23 13.28
N THR A 118 -1.32 0.56 12.22
CA THR A 118 -0.78 1.91 12.10
C THR A 118 -1.89 2.88 11.69
N ASP A 119 -2.59 2.64 10.59
CA ASP A 119 -3.59 3.59 10.04
C ASP A 119 -4.81 3.70 10.94
N GLN A 120 -5.34 2.57 11.41
CA GLN A 120 -6.44 2.55 12.37
C GLN A 120 -6.11 3.29 13.67
N LYS A 121 -4.82 3.47 14.03
CA LYS A 121 -4.43 4.25 15.22
C LYS A 121 -4.47 5.76 14.99
N TYR A 122 -4.30 6.26 13.77
CA TYR A 122 -4.47 7.68 13.50
C TYR A 122 -5.95 8.06 13.33
N ALA A 123 -6.83 7.09 13.05
CA ALA A 123 -8.18 7.39 12.58
C ALA A 123 -8.97 8.22 13.60
N PRO A 124 -8.99 7.85 14.90
CA PRO A 124 -9.66 8.65 15.93
C PRO A 124 -9.16 10.09 15.99
N PHE A 125 -7.85 10.31 15.82
CA PHE A 125 -7.25 11.65 15.86
C PHE A 125 -7.81 12.56 14.77
N PHE A 126 -8.03 12.04 13.57
CA PHE A 126 -8.57 12.80 12.44
C PHE A 126 -10.09 12.97 12.53
N ILE A 127 -10.82 11.93 12.94
CA ILE A 127 -12.28 11.98 13.12
C ILE A 127 -12.66 13.03 14.16
N GLU A 128 -11.96 13.08 15.30
CA GLU A 128 -12.15 14.11 16.33
C GLU A 128 -11.93 15.55 15.81
N ARG A 129 -11.21 15.70 14.70
CA ARG A 129 -10.90 16.99 14.04
C ARG A 129 -11.79 17.26 12.83
N GLY A 130 -12.83 16.45 12.61
CA GLY A 130 -13.82 16.64 11.56
C GLY A 130 -13.37 16.18 10.17
N VAL A 131 -12.30 15.40 10.08
CA VAL A 131 -11.94 14.72 8.83
C VAL A 131 -12.85 13.50 8.67
N ASN A 132 -13.39 13.33 7.46
CA ASN A 132 -14.17 12.18 7.04
C ASN A 132 -13.67 11.75 5.66
#